data_AF-A0A2M6VUF7-F1
#
_entry.id   AF-A0A2M6VUF7-F1
#
_cell.length_a   1.000
_cell.length_b   1.000
_cell.length_c   1.000
_cell.angle_alpha   90.00
_cell.angle_beta   90.00
_cell.angle_gamma   90.00
#
_symmetry.space_group_name_H-M   'P 1'
#
loop_
_entity.id
_entity.type
_entity.pdbx_description
1 polymer ?
#
loop_
_entity_poly.entity_id
_entity_poly.type
_entity_poly.pdbx_seq_one_letter_code
_entity_poly.pdbx_strand_id
1 'polypeptide(L)'
;MQMKKNEQSKVTSFGDMKKLVTPSTVFDIHEFVINQVNEYDSLDVVVLCNEHANCDSLPLRYGMHFKTDETIRLSRIKFSTRTQKDPNRIGLEAYFIDSNNIEQSGQFVIGTRRGFDKPVLITVWRNDTDTELHLSEVMISLRKDGYLTPEVLLDLHPMYMQGKIAKHADLVVLLGNTLSEQQVQRMSEIVAEAVSKTDQLIAERDAATALAQEKAQDLEKEKGDHAITKEREKFLEKEVERYKLEKLSASRDNKQATLSSPDTLVQVLERQIYRGSSCTILKMGDGSQRHMKTSTFDPTGSVTAHAKTLIGKRVRISCWDPINQPGRWSNEGYFRNVYATE
;
A
#
# COMPACT_ATOMS: atom_id res chain seq x y z
N MET A 1 24.22 21.21 47.66
CA MET A 1 25.61 21.20 47.17
C MET A 1 26.16 19.79 47.36
N GLN A 2 26.06 18.94 46.35
CA GLN A 2 26.61 17.57 46.34
C GLN A 2 27.29 17.38 44.99
N MET A 3 28.62 17.33 45.00
CA MET A 3 29.43 17.03 43.83
C MET A 3 29.39 15.52 43.56
N LYS A 4 28.88 15.10 42.39
CA LYS A 4 29.05 13.74 41.88
C LYS A 4 30.46 13.60 41.29
N LYS A 5 31.21 12.61 41.76
CA LYS A 5 32.53 12.23 41.25
C LYS A 5 32.40 11.77 39.80
N ASN A 6 33.27 12.32 38.95
CA ASN A 6 33.44 11.97 37.55
C ASN A 6 34.38 10.74 37.49
N GLU A 7 33.86 9.56 37.17
CA GLU A 7 34.69 8.38 36.88
C GLU A 7 35.24 8.51 35.46
N GLN A 8 36.50 8.92 35.34
CA GLN A 8 37.24 8.83 34.08
C GLN A 8 37.66 7.37 33.87
N SER A 9 37.00 6.68 32.94
CA SER A 9 37.45 5.38 32.46
C SER A 9 38.76 5.54 31.67
N LYS A 10 39.85 4.95 32.18
CA LYS A 10 41.14 4.91 31.49
C LYS A 10 41.08 3.90 30.34
N VAL A 11 41.26 4.39 29.12
CA VAL A 11 41.48 3.59 27.90
C VAL A 11 42.84 2.89 28.03
N THR A 12 42.89 1.57 27.90
CA THR A 12 44.11 0.76 28.11
C THR A 12 44.58 0.00 26.87
N SER A 13 43.96 0.18 25.70
CA SER A 13 44.44 -0.43 24.46
C SER A 13 44.19 0.41 23.20
N PHE A 14 45.08 0.27 22.21
CA PHE A 14 44.92 0.79 20.85
C PHE A 14 43.67 0.20 20.14
N GLY A 15 43.15 -0.94 20.60
CA GLY A 15 41.93 -1.56 20.08
C GLY A 15 40.66 -0.79 20.45
N ASP A 16 40.65 -0.16 21.61
CA ASP A 16 39.51 0.65 22.08
C ASP A 16 39.43 2.01 21.38
N MET A 17 40.58 2.54 20.93
CA MET A 17 40.64 3.72 20.07
C MET A 17 40.02 3.48 18.68
N LYS A 18 40.14 2.27 18.10
CA LYS A 18 39.50 1.96 16.79
C LYS A 18 37.98 1.90 16.87
N LYS A 19 37.42 1.55 18.04
CA LYS A 19 35.96 1.56 18.28
C LYS A 19 35.40 2.98 18.46
N LEU A 20 36.24 3.97 18.78
CA LEU A 20 35.84 5.37 18.97
C LEU A 20 36.01 6.24 17.71
N VAL A 21 36.64 5.74 16.64
CA VAL A 21 36.98 6.52 15.42
C VAL A 21 36.20 6.09 14.17
N THR A 22 35.24 5.17 14.29
CA THR A 22 34.29 4.93 13.20
C THR A 22 32.86 5.01 13.73
N PRO A 23 32.06 5.99 13.29
CA PRO A 23 30.62 5.90 13.51
C PRO A 23 30.13 4.74 12.66
N SER A 24 29.95 3.58 13.29
CA SER A 24 29.25 2.43 12.72
C SER A 24 27.73 2.65 12.79
N THR A 25 27.26 3.83 12.41
CA THR A 25 25.84 4.03 12.12
C THR A 25 25.63 3.48 10.72
N VAL A 26 25.20 2.22 10.65
CA VAL A 26 24.44 1.75 9.49
C VAL A 26 23.18 2.61 9.50
N PHE A 27 23.23 3.75 8.79
CA PHE A 27 22.09 4.63 8.64
C PHE A 27 21.06 3.88 7.78
N ASP A 28 19.78 3.94 8.16
CA ASP A 28 18.70 3.33 7.36
C ASP A 28 18.62 4.03 5.99
N ILE A 29 19.12 3.39 4.94
CA ILE A 29 19.18 3.98 3.61
C ILE A 29 17.81 4.45 3.10
N HIS A 30 16.70 3.83 3.52
CA HIS A 30 15.37 4.25 3.11
C HIS A 30 15.04 5.61 3.68
N GLU A 31 15.21 5.77 5.00
CA GLU A 31 15.01 7.05 5.67
C GLU A 31 15.95 8.13 5.09
N PHE A 32 17.17 7.74 4.70
CA PHE A 32 18.20 8.68 4.22
C PHE A 32 17.75 9.30 2.92
N VAL A 33 17.42 8.41 1.98
CA VAL A 33 17.10 8.76 0.62
C VAL A 33 15.77 9.50 0.60
N ILE A 34 14.79 9.08 1.40
CA ILE A 34 13.52 9.80 1.53
C ILE A 34 13.76 11.23 2.02
N ASN A 35 14.56 11.41 3.09
CA ASN A 35 14.83 12.75 3.62
C ASN A 35 15.59 13.63 2.64
N GLN A 36 16.64 13.10 2.00
CA GLN A 36 17.43 13.84 1.01
C GLN A 36 16.61 14.24 -0.22
N VAL A 37 15.78 13.32 -0.75
CA VAL A 37 14.91 13.61 -1.89
C VAL A 37 13.86 14.66 -1.53
N ASN A 38 13.26 14.58 -0.33
CA ASN A 38 12.26 15.56 0.11
C ASN A 38 12.86 16.95 0.35
N GLU A 39 14.11 17.03 0.81
CA GLU A 39 14.75 18.30 1.16
C GLU A 39 15.41 18.99 -0.06
N TYR A 40 16.04 18.22 -0.95
CA TYR A 40 16.91 18.75 -2.02
C TYR A 40 16.48 18.39 -3.44
N ASP A 41 15.44 17.56 -3.63
CA ASP A 41 14.97 17.03 -4.93
C ASP A 41 16.10 16.40 -5.80
N SER A 42 17.18 16.01 -5.13
CA SER A 42 18.39 15.44 -5.73
C SER A 42 19.12 14.57 -4.72
N LEU A 43 19.91 13.63 -5.24
CA LEU A 43 20.66 12.67 -4.43
C LEU A 43 22.04 12.43 -5.03
N ASP A 44 23.08 12.66 -4.24
CA ASP A 44 24.44 12.26 -4.61
C ASP A 44 24.65 10.77 -4.32
N VAL A 45 25.13 10.03 -5.33
CA VAL A 45 25.38 8.59 -5.27
C VAL A 45 26.80 8.29 -5.71
N VAL A 46 27.49 7.44 -4.93
CA VAL A 46 28.87 7.03 -5.20
C VAL A 46 28.91 5.89 -6.19
N VAL A 47 29.75 5.99 -7.21
CA VAL A 47 30.02 4.97 -8.21
C VAL A 47 31.41 4.42 -7.96
N LEU A 48 31.49 3.16 -7.49
CA LEU A 48 32.77 2.52 -7.18
C LEU A 48 33.43 1.98 -8.44
N CYS A 49 34.71 2.28 -8.64
CA CYS A 49 35.43 2.03 -9.89
C CYS A 49 35.48 0.55 -10.28
N ASN A 50 35.57 -0.35 -9.29
CA ASN A 50 35.73 -1.80 -9.49
C ASN A 50 34.44 -2.60 -9.27
N GLU A 51 33.28 -1.93 -9.18
CA GLU A 51 32.00 -2.59 -8.96
C GLU A 51 31.11 -2.63 -10.21
N HIS A 52 30.08 -3.48 -10.14
CA HIS A 52 29.21 -3.81 -11.26
C HIS A 52 28.63 -2.59 -12.00
N ALA A 53 28.17 -1.58 -11.25
CA ALA A 53 27.64 -0.36 -11.84
C ALA A 53 28.62 0.28 -12.83
N ASN A 54 29.90 0.36 -12.48
CA ASN A 54 30.92 1.02 -13.28
C ASN A 54 31.62 0.09 -14.28
N CYS A 55 31.73 -1.20 -13.96
CA CYS A 55 32.43 -2.16 -14.81
C CYS A 55 31.54 -2.76 -15.90
N ASP A 56 30.23 -2.86 -15.66
CA ASP A 56 29.32 -3.59 -16.54
C ASP A 56 28.16 -2.70 -17.01
N SER A 57 27.47 -2.04 -16.07
CA SER A 57 26.22 -1.33 -16.36
C SER A 57 26.42 -0.03 -17.14
N LEU A 58 27.19 0.91 -16.59
CA LEU A 58 27.47 2.21 -17.20
C LEU A 58 28.18 2.07 -18.56
N PRO A 59 29.16 1.17 -18.74
CA PRO A 59 29.83 1.00 -20.02
C PRO A 59 28.88 0.58 -21.14
N LEU A 60 28.11 -0.49 -20.94
CA LEU A 60 27.22 -1.00 -21.98
C LEU A 60 26.04 -0.06 -22.24
N ARG A 61 25.44 0.50 -21.18
CA ARG A 61 24.13 1.17 -21.29
C ARG A 61 24.23 2.66 -21.51
N TYR A 62 25.31 3.28 -21.06
CA TYR A 62 25.52 4.73 -21.14
C TYR A 62 26.84 5.12 -21.82
N GLY A 63 27.66 4.16 -22.24
CA GLY A 63 28.91 4.45 -22.95
C GLY A 63 29.92 5.17 -22.07
N MET A 64 29.87 4.96 -20.75
CA MET A 64 30.72 5.67 -19.79
C MET A 64 31.33 4.74 -18.75
N HIS A 65 32.52 5.09 -18.28
CA HIS A 65 33.28 4.35 -17.29
C HIS A 65 34.20 5.30 -16.51
N PHE A 66 34.24 5.17 -15.19
CA PHE A 66 35.11 5.96 -14.32
C PHE A 66 36.35 5.16 -13.90
N LYS A 67 37.53 5.77 -14.04
CA LYS A 67 38.79 5.12 -13.65
C LYS A 67 39.03 5.07 -12.14
N THR A 68 38.33 5.95 -11.41
CA THR A 68 38.39 6.10 -9.95
C THR A 68 36.98 6.14 -9.40
N ASP A 69 36.83 5.96 -8.08
CA ASP A 69 35.53 6.16 -7.44
C ASP A 69 35.06 7.58 -7.70
N GLU A 70 33.81 7.73 -8.12
CA GLU A 70 33.23 9.01 -8.51
C GLU A 70 31.85 9.21 -7.88
N THR A 71 31.35 10.45 -7.88
CA THR A 71 29.99 10.75 -7.43
C THR A 71 29.15 11.29 -8.58
N ILE A 72 28.00 10.67 -8.81
CA ILE A 72 26.99 11.19 -9.73
C ILE A 72 25.83 11.80 -8.94
N ARG A 73 25.21 12.83 -9.51
CA ARG A 73 24.01 13.43 -8.94
C ARG A 73 22.77 12.96 -9.68
N LEU A 74 21.86 12.35 -8.94
CA LEU A 74 20.53 11.99 -9.40
C LEU A 74 19.56 13.14 -9.13
N SER A 75 18.59 13.31 -10.04
CA SER A 75 17.56 14.35 -10.01
C SER A 75 16.23 13.79 -10.51
N ARG A 76 15.12 14.47 -10.21
CA ARG A 76 13.75 14.05 -10.59
C ARG A 76 13.46 12.60 -10.16
N ILE A 77 13.75 12.31 -8.89
CA ILE A 77 13.79 10.94 -8.37
C ILE A 77 12.37 10.44 -8.09
N LYS A 78 12.08 9.22 -8.54
CA LYS A 78 10.86 8.47 -8.19
C LYS A 78 11.26 7.12 -7.61
N PHE A 79 10.63 6.72 -6.51
CA PHE A 79 10.88 5.42 -5.93
C PHE A 79 10.27 4.31 -6.78
N SER A 80 11.05 3.28 -7.09
CA SER A 80 10.58 2.12 -7.82
C SER A 80 9.64 1.29 -6.95
N THR A 81 8.58 0.74 -7.56
CA THR A 81 7.67 -0.20 -6.91
C THR A 81 8.23 -1.62 -6.88
N ARG A 82 9.33 -1.90 -7.59
CA ARG A 82 9.99 -3.22 -7.60
C ARG A 82 10.73 -3.46 -6.30
N THR A 83 10.29 -4.49 -5.56
CA THR A 83 10.93 -4.95 -4.34
C THR A 83 12.35 -5.46 -4.62
N GLN A 84 13.29 -4.99 -3.83
CA GLN A 84 14.68 -5.46 -3.87
C GLN A 84 14.84 -6.62 -2.88
N LYS A 85 15.57 -7.68 -3.27
CA LYS A 85 15.81 -8.85 -2.40
C LYS A 85 16.67 -8.50 -1.18
N ASP A 86 17.56 -7.52 -1.33
CA ASP A 86 18.39 -6.99 -0.25
C ASP A 86 17.68 -5.77 0.37
N PRO A 87 17.32 -5.80 1.67
CA PRO A 87 16.64 -4.69 2.31
C PRO A 87 17.47 -3.41 2.35
N ASN A 88 18.79 -3.51 2.19
CA ASN A 88 19.70 -2.36 2.12
C ASN A 88 19.85 -1.82 0.70
N ARG A 89 18.97 -2.20 -0.23
CA ARG A 89 18.92 -1.68 -1.60
C ARG A 89 17.60 -1.01 -1.90
N ILE A 90 17.67 0.05 -2.69
CA ILE A 90 16.54 0.85 -3.11
C ILE A 90 16.57 0.99 -4.63
N GLY A 91 15.44 0.69 -5.27
CA GLY A 91 15.22 0.99 -6.68
C GLY A 91 14.68 2.41 -6.85
N LEU A 92 15.26 3.16 -7.79
CA LEU A 92 14.89 4.53 -8.11
C LEU A 92 14.80 4.70 -9.63
N GLU A 93 13.82 5.47 -10.11
CA GLU A 93 13.85 6.06 -11.45
C GLU A 93 14.36 7.49 -11.31
N ALA A 94 15.39 7.86 -12.06
CA ALA A 94 16.01 9.18 -11.94
C ALA A 94 16.68 9.65 -13.23
N TYR A 95 17.10 10.91 -13.22
CA TYR A 95 17.88 11.57 -14.26
C TYR A 95 19.27 11.94 -13.71
N PHE A 96 20.28 11.86 -14.55
CA PHE A 96 21.64 12.27 -14.24
C PHE A 96 22.31 12.88 -15.47
N ILE A 97 23.37 13.64 -15.25
CA ILE A 97 24.21 14.19 -16.32
C ILE A 97 25.40 13.26 -16.54
N ASP A 98 25.61 12.82 -17.78
CA ASP A 98 26.76 11.98 -18.13
C ASP A 98 28.06 12.80 -18.31
N SER A 99 29.16 12.11 -18.61
CA SER A 99 30.48 12.73 -18.80
C SER A 99 30.55 13.72 -19.98
N ASN A 100 29.56 13.68 -20.88
CA ASN A 100 29.46 14.56 -22.05
C ASN A 100 28.50 15.73 -21.82
N ASN A 101 28.05 15.95 -20.59
CA ASN A 101 27.01 16.92 -20.21
C ASN A 101 25.65 16.66 -20.88
N ILE A 102 25.35 15.40 -21.21
CA ILE A 102 24.05 15.01 -21.76
C ILE A 102 23.17 14.48 -20.62
N GLU A 103 21.92 14.95 -20.55
CA GLU A 103 20.94 14.43 -19.61
C GLU A 103 20.53 13.01 -20.02
N GLN A 104 20.68 12.07 -19.09
CA GLN A 104 20.33 10.67 -19.23
C GLN A 104 19.31 10.29 -18.16
N SER A 105 18.49 9.28 -18.44
CA SER A 105 17.55 8.70 -17.47
C SER A 105 17.73 7.19 -17.35
N GLY A 106 17.25 6.64 -16.25
CA GLY A 106 17.27 5.20 -16.03
C GLY A 106 16.64 4.76 -14.72
N GLN A 107 16.64 3.44 -14.54
CA GLN A 107 16.36 2.74 -13.30
C GLN A 107 17.69 2.45 -12.60
N PHE A 108 17.82 2.94 -11.38
CA PHE A 108 18.99 2.83 -10.52
C PHE A 108 18.66 1.91 -9.36
N VAL A 109 19.61 1.05 -9.00
CA VAL A 109 19.58 0.37 -7.71
C VAL A 109 20.76 0.89 -6.91
N ILE A 110 20.46 1.51 -5.77
CA ILE A 110 21.46 2.02 -4.83
C ILE A 110 21.45 1.19 -3.56
N GLY A 111 22.56 1.19 -2.82
CA GLY A 111 22.68 0.45 -1.56
C GLY A 111 23.72 1.04 -0.62
N THR A 112 23.74 0.55 0.62
CA THR A 112 24.76 0.97 1.61
C THR A 112 26.06 0.20 1.43
N ARG A 113 27.20 0.88 1.62
CA ARG A 113 28.52 0.23 1.68
C ARG A 113 29.28 0.69 2.91
N ARG A 114 29.95 -0.24 3.60
CA ARG A 114 30.78 0.10 4.75
C ARG A 114 31.89 1.05 4.32
N GLY A 115 32.07 2.14 5.07
CA GLY A 115 33.08 3.16 4.78
C GLY A 115 32.60 4.32 3.91
N PHE A 116 31.34 4.29 3.47
CA PHE A 116 30.72 5.39 2.73
C PHE A 116 29.53 5.95 3.52
N ASP A 117 29.44 7.27 3.58
CA ASP A 117 28.34 8.05 4.19
C ASP A 117 27.21 8.35 3.20
N LYS A 118 27.47 8.13 1.90
CA LYS A 118 26.51 8.26 0.81
C LYS A 118 26.08 6.90 0.26
N PRO A 119 24.88 6.79 -0.34
CA PRO A 119 24.47 5.60 -1.08
C PRO A 119 25.44 5.29 -2.22
N VAL A 120 25.67 4.00 -2.46
CA VAL A 120 26.50 3.49 -3.55
C VAL A 120 25.61 2.97 -4.67
N LEU A 121 25.96 3.27 -5.91
CA LEU A 121 25.31 2.73 -7.10
C LEU A 121 25.69 1.27 -7.28
N ILE A 122 24.69 0.39 -7.24
CA ILE A 122 24.86 -1.05 -7.44
C ILE A 122 24.74 -1.41 -8.91
N THR A 123 23.74 -0.85 -9.60
CA THR A 123 23.45 -1.10 -11.01
C THR A 123 22.56 0.00 -11.57
N VAL A 124 22.61 0.21 -12.89
CA VAL A 124 21.75 1.15 -13.61
C VAL A 124 21.39 0.59 -14.98
N TRP A 125 20.17 0.84 -15.45
CA TRP A 125 19.75 0.52 -16.81
C TRP A 125 18.69 1.48 -17.36
N ARG A 126 18.58 1.58 -18.69
CA ARG A 126 17.72 2.58 -19.35
C ARG A 126 16.24 2.27 -19.23
N ASN A 127 15.84 1.04 -19.56
CA ASN A 127 14.43 0.64 -19.67
C ASN A 127 14.12 -0.56 -18.78
N ASP A 128 12.92 -0.58 -18.18
CA ASP A 128 12.49 -1.68 -17.32
C ASP A 128 11.97 -2.88 -18.13
N THR A 129 12.87 -3.56 -18.83
CA THR A 129 12.58 -4.84 -19.48
C THR A 129 13.10 -5.99 -18.60
N ASP A 130 12.31 -7.04 -18.42
CA ASP A 130 12.68 -8.18 -17.59
C ASP A 130 13.96 -8.89 -18.07
N THR A 131 14.35 -8.67 -19.33
CA THR A 131 15.62 -9.14 -19.91
C THR A 131 16.87 -8.49 -19.30
N GLU A 132 16.74 -7.31 -18.66
CA GLU A 132 17.88 -6.59 -18.08
C GLU A 132 18.46 -7.31 -16.86
N LEU A 133 17.64 -8.09 -16.14
CA LEU A 133 18.12 -8.91 -15.01
C LEU A 133 19.09 -9.99 -15.51
N HIS A 134 18.69 -10.78 -16.50
CA HIS A 134 19.54 -11.80 -17.10
C HIS A 134 20.77 -11.18 -17.78
N LEU A 135 20.60 -10.07 -18.48
CA LEU A 135 21.72 -9.38 -19.14
C LEU A 135 22.77 -8.91 -18.12
N SER A 136 22.34 -8.29 -17.02
CA SER A 136 23.25 -7.89 -15.94
C SER A 136 24.00 -9.07 -15.31
N GLU A 137 23.30 -10.15 -14.93
CA GLU A 137 23.97 -11.29 -14.28
C GLU A 137 24.94 -12.01 -15.23
N VAL A 138 24.59 -12.12 -16.52
CA VAL A 138 25.47 -12.69 -17.55
C VAL A 138 26.70 -11.80 -17.75
N MET A 139 26.55 -10.47 -17.85
CA MET A 139 27.69 -9.55 -17.95
C MET A 139 28.64 -9.67 -16.76
N ILE A 140 28.11 -9.68 -15.54
CA ILE A 140 28.90 -9.82 -14.30
C ILE A 140 29.72 -11.11 -14.35
N SER A 141 29.08 -12.22 -14.72
CA SER A 141 29.72 -13.54 -14.73
C SER A 141 30.82 -13.59 -15.79
N LEU A 142 30.50 -13.18 -17.02
CA LEU A 142 31.47 -13.12 -18.11
C LEU A 142 32.66 -12.20 -17.81
N ARG A 143 32.45 -11.05 -17.16
CA ARG A 143 33.56 -10.18 -16.74
C ARG A 143 34.44 -10.84 -15.69
N LYS A 144 33.85 -11.46 -14.66
CA LYS A 144 34.60 -12.14 -13.60
C LYS A 144 35.47 -13.27 -14.14
N ASP A 145 35.00 -13.93 -15.19
CA ASP A 145 35.73 -14.99 -15.89
C ASP A 145 36.64 -14.47 -17.02
N GLY A 146 36.73 -13.15 -17.20
CA GLY A 146 37.67 -12.50 -18.12
C GLY A 146 37.24 -12.45 -19.59
N TYR A 147 36.00 -12.82 -19.90
CA TYR A 147 35.42 -12.74 -21.25
C TYR A 147 34.93 -11.34 -21.62
N LEU A 148 34.74 -10.46 -20.62
CA LEU A 148 34.36 -9.07 -20.81
C LEU A 148 35.27 -8.14 -20.03
N THR A 149 35.47 -6.95 -20.58
CA THR A 149 36.08 -5.80 -19.89
C THR A 149 35.22 -4.56 -20.11
N PRO A 150 35.36 -3.50 -19.28
CA PRO A 150 34.65 -2.24 -19.50
C PRO A 150 34.88 -1.68 -20.91
N GLU A 151 36.09 -1.81 -21.46
CA GLU A 151 36.44 -1.35 -22.82
C GLU A 151 35.63 -2.07 -23.90
N VAL A 152 35.52 -3.41 -23.80
CA VAL A 152 34.69 -4.19 -24.73
C VAL A 152 33.22 -3.75 -24.64
N LEU A 153 32.72 -3.48 -23.44
CA LEU A 153 31.35 -3.02 -23.25
C LEU A 153 31.11 -1.60 -23.78
N LEU A 154 32.11 -0.71 -23.72
CA LEU A 154 32.06 0.60 -24.37
C LEU A 154 31.98 0.47 -25.89
N ASP A 155 32.74 -0.45 -26.49
CA ASP A 155 32.70 -0.71 -27.93
C ASP A 155 31.35 -1.31 -28.37
N LEU A 156 30.70 -2.07 -27.49
CA LEU A 156 29.38 -2.65 -27.72
C LEU A 156 28.22 -1.68 -27.44
N HIS A 157 28.45 -0.56 -26.75
CA HIS A 157 27.41 0.42 -26.41
C HIS A 157 26.60 0.91 -27.63
N PRO A 158 27.18 1.25 -28.78
CA PRO A 158 26.40 1.63 -29.97
C PRO A 158 25.45 0.53 -30.44
N MET A 159 25.82 -0.75 -30.29
CA MET A 159 24.95 -1.88 -30.64
C MET A 159 23.80 -2.03 -29.64
N TYR A 160 24.05 -1.81 -28.35
CA TYR A 160 23.00 -1.73 -27.32
C TYR A 160 22.00 -0.60 -27.66
N MET A 161 22.49 0.60 -27.99
CA MET A 161 21.64 1.74 -28.35
C MET A 161 20.81 1.51 -29.62
N GLN A 162 21.31 0.68 -30.54
CA GLN A 162 20.56 0.25 -31.74
C GLN A 162 19.58 -0.89 -31.48
N GLY A 163 19.50 -1.42 -30.25
CA GLY A 163 18.66 -2.56 -29.89
C GLY A 163 19.18 -3.91 -30.40
N LYS A 164 20.43 -3.98 -30.86
CA LYS A 164 21.07 -5.24 -31.29
C LYS A 164 21.53 -6.11 -30.13
N ILE A 165 21.65 -5.52 -28.94
CA ILE A 165 21.94 -6.22 -27.67
C ILE A 165 20.79 -5.93 -26.72
N ALA A 166 19.63 -6.56 -26.95
CA ALA A 166 18.44 -6.35 -26.14
C ALA A 166 18.33 -7.38 -24.99
N LYS A 167 18.95 -8.56 -25.18
CA LYS A 167 18.96 -9.66 -24.22
C LYS A 167 20.35 -10.30 -24.13
N HIS A 168 20.58 -11.06 -23.05
CA HIS A 168 21.83 -11.79 -22.82
C HIS A 168 22.24 -12.69 -24.00
N ALA A 169 21.27 -13.33 -24.68
CA ALA A 169 21.54 -14.18 -25.83
C ALA A 169 22.24 -13.44 -26.98
N ASP A 170 21.90 -12.17 -27.21
CA ASP A 170 22.50 -11.38 -28.28
C ASP A 170 23.98 -11.09 -27.98
N LEU A 171 24.29 -10.78 -26.72
CA LEU A 171 25.66 -10.58 -26.24
C LEU A 171 26.49 -11.87 -26.41
N VAL A 172 25.92 -13.02 -26.03
CA VAL A 172 26.60 -14.32 -26.14
C VAL A 172 26.88 -14.68 -27.60
N VAL A 173 25.94 -14.42 -28.51
CA VAL A 173 26.15 -14.63 -29.95
C VAL A 173 27.27 -13.75 -30.49
N LEU A 174 27.33 -12.48 -30.09
CA LEU A 174 28.38 -11.55 -30.51
C LEU A 174 29.77 -11.99 -30.03
N LEU A 175 29.88 -12.42 -28.76
CA LEU A 175 31.13 -12.93 -28.21
C LEU A 175 31.51 -14.28 -28.82
N GLY A 176 30.54 -15.15 -29.10
CA GLY A 176 30.80 -16.46 -29.71
C GLY A 176 31.49 -16.38 -31.07
N ASN A 177 31.28 -15.29 -31.82
CA ASN A 177 31.91 -15.07 -33.12
C ASN A 177 33.40 -14.71 -33.04
N THR A 178 33.90 -14.33 -31.87
CA THR A 178 35.30 -13.91 -31.67
C THR A 178 36.13 -14.90 -30.86
N LEU A 179 35.50 -15.96 -30.33
CA LEU A 179 36.10 -16.93 -29.41
C LEU A 179 36.38 -18.27 -30.10
N SER A 180 37.35 -19.03 -29.57
CA SER A 180 37.58 -20.42 -29.99
C SER A 180 36.49 -21.37 -29.48
N GLU A 181 36.33 -22.53 -30.11
CA GLU A 181 35.30 -23.53 -29.75
C GLU A 181 35.37 -23.95 -28.26
N GLN A 182 36.58 -24.13 -27.71
CA GLN A 182 36.76 -24.44 -26.28
C GLN A 182 36.35 -23.29 -25.36
N GLN A 183 36.59 -22.04 -25.79
CA GLN A 183 36.17 -20.86 -25.05
C GLN A 183 34.65 -20.66 -25.11
N VAL A 184 34.03 -20.97 -26.24
CA VAL A 184 32.56 -20.95 -26.41
C VAL A 184 31.92 -21.97 -25.48
N GLN A 185 32.43 -23.20 -25.40
CA GLN A 185 31.88 -24.23 -24.51
C GLN A 185 31.88 -23.79 -23.03
N ARG A 186 33.01 -23.27 -22.55
CA ARG A 186 33.12 -22.75 -21.17
C ARG A 186 32.20 -21.55 -20.93
N MET A 187 32.13 -20.64 -21.90
CA MET A 187 31.22 -19.49 -21.83
C MET A 187 29.75 -19.94 -21.73
N SER A 188 29.35 -20.96 -22.51
CA SER A 188 27.99 -21.50 -22.46
C SER A 188 27.63 -22.07 -21.10
N GLU A 189 28.58 -22.74 -20.41
CA GLU A 189 28.37 -23.26 -19.06
C GLU A 189 28.14 -22.12 -18.05
N ILE A 190 28.97 -21.07 -18.07
CA ILE A 190 28.83 -19.89 -17.21
C ILE A 190 27.49 -19.19 -17.45
N VAL A 191 27.10 -19.01 -18.72
CA VAL A 191 25.83 -18.37 -19.09
C VAL A 191 24.65 -19.22 -18.59
N ALA A 192 24.70 -20.54 -18.74
CA ALA A 192 23.63 -21.43 -18.29
C ALA A 192 23.43 -21.36 -16.78
N GLU A 193 24.52 -21.33 -15.99
CA GLU A 193 24.44 -21.17 -14.53
C GLU A 193 23.83 -19.82 -14.15
N ALA A 194 24.31 -18.72 -14.75
CA ALA A 194 23.83 -17.37 -14.48
C ALA A 194 22.34 -17.20 -14.82
N VAL A 195 21.89 -17.77 -15.94
CA VAL A 195 20.48 -17.75 -16.36
C VAL A 195 19.63 -18.57 -15.39
N SER A 196 20.04 -19.81 -15.08
CA SER A 196 19.29 -20.68 -14.17
C SER A 196 19.11 -20.06 -12.78
N LYS A 197 20.13 -19.40 -12.26
CA LYS A 197 20.06 -18.71 -10.97
C LYS A 197 19.11 -17.52 -11.02
N THR A 198 19.16 -16.74 -12.09
CA THR A 198 18.25 -15.59 -12.31
C THR A 198 16.80 -16.06 -12.43
N ASP A 199 16.53 -17.15 -13.15
CA ASP A 199 15.18 -17.71 -13.31
C ASP A 199 14.57 -18.13 -11.96
N GLN A 200 15.35 -18.76 -11.08
CA GLN A 200 14.90 -19.10 -9.72
C GLN A 200 14.54 -17.85 -8.91
N LEU A 201 15.35 -16.79 -9.00
CA LEU A 201 15.10 -15.54 -8.30
C LEU A 201 13.83 -14.82 -8.81
N ILE A 202 13.59 -14.83 -10.12
CA ILE A 202 12.38 -14.25 -10.71
C ILE A 202 11.15 -15.03 -10.26
N ALA A 203 11.20 -16.37 -10.29
CA ALA A 203 10.09 -17.22 -9.85
C ALA A 203 9.74 -17.00 -8.36
N GLU A 204 10.75 -16.91 -7.49
CA GLU A 204 10.55 -16.58 -6.06
C GLU A 204 9.85 -15.22 -5.88
N ARG A 205 10.30 -14.20 -6.62
CA ARG A 205 9.74 -12.84 -6.55
C ARG A 205 8.29 -12.81 -7.02
N ASP A 206 7.99 -13.47 -8.13
CA ASP A 206 6.66 -13.44 -8.73
C ASP A 206 5.64 -14.17 -7.84
N ALA A 207 6.04 -15.29 -7.22
CA ALA A 207 5.23 -15.98 -6.22
C ALA A 207 4.96 -15.10 -4.98
N ALA A 208 5.97 -14.40 -4.47
CA ALA A 208 5.81 -13.50 -3.33
C ALA A 208 4.90 -12.30 -3.67
N THR A 209 4.99 -11.78 -4.89
CA THR A 209 4.18 -10.64 -5.36
C THR A 209 2.71 -11.05 -5.50
N ALA A 210 2.44 -12.23 -6.06
CA ALA A 210 1.08 -12.76 -6.15
C ALA A 210 0.43 -12.93 -4.77
N LEU A 211 1.17 -13.50 -3.80
CA LEU A 211 0.69 -13.66 -2.43
C LEU A 211 0.41 -12.31 -1.74
N ALA A 212 1.24 -11.30 -1.99
CA ALA A 212 1.03 -9.97 -1.43
C ALA A 212 -0.21 -9.28 -2.01
N GLN A 213 -0.47 -9.46 -3.31
CA GLN A 213 -1.65 -8.92 -3.98
C GLN A 213 -2.94 -9.57 -3.48
N GLU A 214 -2.95 -10.90 -3.30
CA GLU A 214 -4.09 -11.63 -2.73
C GLU A 214 -4.42 -11.11 -1.32
N LYS A 215 -3.41 -11.02 -0.44
CA LYS A 215 -3.59 -10.48 0.92
C LYS A 215 -4.09 -9.03 0.92
N ALA A 216 -3.63 -8.20 -0.02
CA ALA A 216 -4.08 -6.82 -0.12
C ALA A 216 -5.57 -6.74 -0.50
N GLN A 217 -6.04 -7.59 -1.41
CA GLN A 217 -7.45 -7.68 -1.78
C GLN A 217 -8.32 -8.18 -0.63
N ASP A 218 -7.87 -9.19 0.11
CA ASP A 218 -8.59 -9.69 1.28
C ASP A 218 -8.75 -8.61 2.36
N LEU A 219 -7.68 -7.87 2.66
CA LEU A 219 -7.71 -6.77 3.61
C LEU A 219 -8.63 -5.62 3.16
N GLU A 220 -8.69 -5.33 1.87
CA GLU A 220 -9.59 -4.31 1.34
C GLU A 220 -11.06 -4.72 1.48
N LYS A 221 -11.37 -6.00 1.23
CA LYS A 221 -12.70 -6.57 1.44
C LYS A 221 -13.10 -6.55 2.92
N GLU A 222 -12.22 -6.98 3.82
CA GLU A 222 -12.46 -6.93 5.27
C GLU A 222 -12.72 -5.51 5.77
N LYS A 223 -11.97 -4.52 5.26
CA LYS A 223 -12.21 -3.09 5.58
C LYS A 223 -13.58 -2.62 5.09
N GLY A 224 -14.00 -3.05 3.90
CA GLY A 224 -15.33 -2.78 3.36
C GLY A 224 -16.45 -3.33 4.24
N ASP A 225 -16.36 -4.61 4.61
CA ASP A 225 -17.35 -5.29 5.45
C ASP A 225 -17.42 -4.68 6.86
N HIS A 226 -16.27 -4.31 7.43
CA HIS A 226 -16.21 -3.64 8.72
C HIS A 226 -16.84 -2.23 8.68
N ALA A 227 -16.61 -1.47 7.61
CA ALA A 227 -17.22 -0.16 7.43
C ALA A 227 -18.76 -0.24 7.33
N ILE A 228 -19.28 -1.23 6.58
CA ILE A 228 -20.73 -1.47 6.47
C ILE A 228 -21.32 -1.84 7.83
N THR A 229 -20.64 -2.70 8.58
CA THR A 229 -21.08 -3.14 9.92
C THR A 229 -21.15 -1.96 10.88
N LYS A 230 -20.12 -1.11 10.89
CA LYS A 230 -20.05 0.08 11.74
C LYS A 230 -21.15 1.11 11.46
N GLU A 231 -21.47 1.34 10.18
CA GLU A 231 -22.59 2.23 9.82
C GLU A 231 -23.94 1.65 10.24
N ARG A 232 -24.11 0.32 10.15
CA ARG A 232 -25.33 -0.37 10.64
C ARG A 232 -25.48 -0.26 12.16
N GLU A 233 -24.41 -0.47 12.92
CA GLU A 233 -24.40 -0.32 14.38
C GLU A 233 -24.79 1.10 14.79
N LYS A 234 -24.12 2.10 14.20
CA LYS A 234 -24.41 3.52 14.44
C LYS A 234 -25.86 3.90 14.10
N PHE A 235 -26.42 3.30 13.04
CA PHE A 235 -27.82 3.49 12.70
C PHE A 235 -28.76 2.90 13.76
N LEU A 236 -28.50 1.68 14.25
CA LEU A 236 -29.29 1.04 15.29
C LEU A 236 -29.15 1.75 16.65
N GLU A 237 -27.97 2.25 16.99
CA GLU A 237 -27.74 3.04 18.21
C GLU A 237 -28.62 4.30 18.25
N LYS A 238 -28.73 5.02 17.13
CA LYS A 238 -29.64 6.18 17.01
C LYS A 238 -31.11 5.79 17.23
N GLU A 239 -31.53 4.62 16.76
CA GLU A 239 -32.90 4.14 16.98
C GLU A 239 -33.14 3.80 18.46
N VAL A 240 -32.15 3.20 19.13
CA VAL A 240 -32.20 2.93 20.57
C VAL A 240 -32.26 4.24 21.38
N GLU A 241 -31.45 5.24 21.04
CA GLU A 241 -31.49 6.56 21.68
C GLU A 241 -32.84 7.26 21.48
N ARG A 242 -33.38 7.23 20.26
CA ARG A 242 -34.71 7.78 19.96
C ARG A 242 -35.78 7.13 20.83
N TYR A 243 -35.73 5.81 21.03
CA TYR A 243 -36.68 5.11 21.89
C TYR A 243 -36.49 5.48 23.38
N LYS A 244 -35.25 5.66 23.86
CA LYS A 244 -34.99 6.14 25.23
C LYS A 244 -35.62 7.51 25.48
N LEU A 245 -35.46 8.46 24.55
CA LEU A 245 -36.07 9.79 24.63
C LEU A 245 -37.61 9.73 24.57
N GLU A 246 -38.15 8.84 23.75
CA GLU A 246 -39.58 8.59 23.68
C GLU A 246 -40.13 8.09 25.03
N LYS A 247 -39.47 7.11 25.64
CA LYS A 247 -39.87 6.55 26.93
C LYS A 247 -39.91 7.61 28.05
N LEU A 248 -38.92 8.51 28.09
CA LEU A 248 -38.91 9.66 29.02
C LEU A 248 -40.09 10.61 28.77
N SER A 249 -40.48 10.81 27.51
CA SER A 249 -41.59 11.68 27.14
C SER A 249 -42.94 11.05 27.50
N ALA A 250 -43.13 9.76 27.22
CA ALA A 250 -44.32 9.03 27.64
C ALA A 250 -44.53 9.08 29.16
N SER A 251 -43.45 8.89 29.93
CA SER A 251 -43.51 8.94 31.39
C SER A 251 -43.95 10.30 31.94
N ARG A 252 -43.56 11.41 31.28
CA ARG A 252 -44.01 12.77 31.66
C ARG A 252 -45.52 12.95 31.48
N ASP A 253 -46.12 12.22 30.53
CA ASP A 253 -47.55 12.26 30.23
C ASP A 253 -48.37 11.19 30.98
N ASN A 254 -47.78 10.55 32.01
CA ASN A 254 -48.35 9.41 32.73
C ASN A 254 -48.75 8.26 31.78
N LYS A 255 -47.96 8.04 30.72
CA LYS A 255 -48.08 6.94 29.76
C LYS A 255 -46.86 6.02 29.84
N GLN A 256 -47.04 4.81 29.35
CA GLN A 256 -45.99 3.82 29.17
C GLN A 256 -45.76 3.59 27.68
N ALA A 257 -44.54 3.83 27.21
CA ALA A 257 -44.13 3.48 25.85
C ALA A 257 -43.67 2.03 25.78
N THR A 258 -44.37 1.18 25.03
CA THR A 258 -44.04 -0.23 24.82
C THR A 258 -43.70 -0.51 23.36
N LEU A 259 -42.71 -1.36 23.11
CA LEU A 259 -42.37 -1.83 21.77
C LEU A 259 -43.11 -3.13 21.44
N SER A 260 -43.56 -3.25 20.19
CA SER A 260 -44.07 -4.50 19.65
C SER A 260 -42.97 -5.55 19.48
N SER A 261 -43.39 -6.79 19.22
CA SER A 261 -42.54 -7.79 18.58
C SER A 261 -42.04 -7.26 17.22
N PRO A 262 -40.83 -7.65 16.78
CA PRO A 262 -40.32 -7.31 15.45
C PRO A 262 -41.19 -7.85 14.33
N ASP A 263 -41.46 -7.04 13.31
CA ASP A 263 -42.08 -7.50 12.05
C ASP A 263 -41.58 -6.67 10.85
N THR A 264 -41.79 -7.13 9.63
CA THR A 264 -41.39 -6.45 8.40
C THR A 264 -42.38 -5.35 8.05
N LEU A 265 -41.90 -4.12 7.85
CA LEU A 265 -42.76 -3.04 7.35
C LEU A 265 -42.92 -3.17 5.82
N VAL A 266 -44.11 -3.52 5.35
CA VAL A 266 -44.37 -3.76 3.92
C VAL A 266 -44.77 -2.48 3.21
N GLN A 267 -45.58 -1.63 3.85
CA GLN A 267 -46.11 -0.43 3.20
C GLN A 267 -46.39 0.68 4.22
N VAL A 268 -46.19 1.93 3.79
CA VAL A 268 -46.64 3.14 4.51
C VAL A 268 -47.66 3.87 3.64
N LEU A 269 -48.88 4.01 4.15
CA LEU A 269 -49.98 4.71 3.50
C LEU A 269 -50.26 6.02 4.22
N GLU A 270 -50.21 7.13 3.48
CA GLU A 270 -50.40 8.46 4.03
C GLU A 270 -51.83 8.96 3.84
N ARG A 271 -52.22 9.92 4.69
CA ARG A 271 -53.48 10.68 4.58
C ARG A 271 -54.72 9.79 4.49
N GLN A 272 -54.67 8.62 5.12
CA GLN A 272 -55.77 7.67 5.15
C GLN A 272 -56.78 8.10 6.21
N ILE A 273 -58.06 8.12 5.87
CA ILE A 273 -59.11 8.44 6.84
C ILE A 273 -59.40 7.19 7.68
N TYR A 274 -59.12 7.26 8.97
CA TYR A 274 -59.44 6.22 9.95
C TYR A 274 -60.20 6.83 11.13
N ARG A 275 -61.39 6.31 11.41
CA ARG A 275 -62.31 6.81 12.46
C ARG A 275 -62.47 8.35 12.42
N GLY A 276 -62.66 8.90 11.21
CA GLY A 276 -62.89 10.33 10.98
C GLY A 276 -61.65 11.22 11.11
N SER A 277 -60.45 10.66 11.30
CA SER A 277 -59.19 11.42 11.35
C SER A 277 -58.25 11.00 10.23
N SER A 278 -57.44 11.95 9.73
CA SER A 278 -56.35 11.65 8.80
C SER A 278 -55.19 10.99 9.56
N CYS A 279 -54.76 9.84 9.06
CA CYS A 279 -53.78 8.96 9.69
C CYS A 279 -52.72 8.50 8.69
N THR A 280 -51.55 8.16 9.24
CA THR A 280 -50.57 7.30 8.59
C THR A 280 -50.89 5.86 8.98
N ILE A 281 -50.96 4.97 7.99
CA ILE A 281 -51.20 3.53 8.19
C ILE A 281 -49.98 2.74 7.75
N LEU A 282 -49.45 1.91 8.63
CA LEU A 282 -48.41 0.94 8.35
C LEU A 282 -49.07 -0.41 8.06
N LYS A 283 -48.64 -1.09 7.01
CA LYS A 283 -48.95 -2.50 6.77
C LYS A 283 -47.74 -3.35 7.13
N MET A 284 -47.95 -4.31 8.01
CA MET A 284 -46.92 -5.19 8.53
C MET A 284 -46.90 -6.51 7.73
N GLY A 285 -45.82 -7.30 7.89
CA GLY A 285 -45.61 -8.56 7.19
C GLY A 285 -46.63 -9.63 7.58
N ASP A 286 -47.08 -9.60 8.84
CA ASP A 286 -48.17 -10.44 9.35
C ASP A 286 -49.57 -10.06 8.81
N GLY A 287 -49.67 -9.04 7.96
CA GLY A 287 -50.92 -8.52 7.40
C GLY A 287 -51.67 -7.56 8.33
N SER A 288 -51.20 -7.35 9.56
CA SER A 288 -51.78 -6.38 10.48
C SER A 288 -51.55 -4.94 10.01
N GLN A 289 -52.44 -4.05 10.46
CA GLN A 289 -52.35 -2.63 10.18
C GLN A 289 -52.19 -1.84 11.46
N ARG A 290 -51.33 -0.82 11.40
CA ARG A 290 -51.06 0.08 12.53
C ARG A 290 -51.33 1.50 12.09
N HIS A 291 -52.04 2.28 12.89
CA HIS A 291 -52.45 3.62 12.50
C HIS A 291 -52.06 4.69 13.52
N MET A 292 -51.71 5.87 13.03
CA MET A 292 -51.34 7.02 13.85
C MET A 292 -51.95 8.28 13.25
N LYS A 293 -52.73 9.00 14.06
CA LYS A 293 -53.33 10.28 13.66
C LYS A 293 -52.25 11.34 13.45
N THR A 294 -52.13 11.86 12.24
CA THR A 294 -51.03 12.75 11.86
C THR A 294 -51.16 14.12 12.51
N SER A 295 -52.36 14.70 12.57
CA SER A 295 -52.56 16.05 13.12
C SER A 295 -52.21 16.21 14.59
N THR A 296 -52.26 15.12 15.37
CA THR A 296 -51.95 15.15 16.80
C THR A 296 -50.56 14.59 17.08
N PHE A 297 -50.18 13.50 16.39
CA PHE A 297 -49.02 12.71 16.78
C PHE A 297 -47.83 12.82 15.82
N ASP A 298 -48.05 13.36 14.62
CA ASP A 298 -46.99 13.61 13.63
C ASP A 298 -47.26 14.89 12.82
N PRO A 299 -47.41 16.06 13.48
CA PRO A 299 -47.80 17.31 12.81
C PRO A 299 -46.75 17.78 11.79
N THR A 300 -45.49 17.38 11.96
CA THR A 300 -44.38 17.69 11.05
C THR A 300 -44.18 16.63 9.96
N GLY A 301 -44.86 15.48 10.04
CA GLY A 301 -44.66 14.34 9.14
C GLY A 301 -43.35 13.58 9.36
N SER A 302 -42.58 13.91 10.40
CA SER A 302 -41.27 13.30 10.69
C SER A 302 -41.32 11.80 10.95
N VAL A 303 -42.36 11.31 11.65
CA VAL A 303 -42.53 9.88 11.95
C VAL A 303 -42.89 9.12 10.68
N THR A 304 -43.79 9.69 9.88
CA THR A 304 -44.21 9.15 8.58
C THR A 304 -43.03 9.10 7.60
N ALA A 305 -42.23 10.16 7.52
CA ALA A 305 -41.03 10.22 6.69
C ALA A 305 -40.00 9.15 7.13
N HIS A 306 -39.76 9.01 8.43
CA HIS A 306 -38.88 7.97 8.97
C HIS A 306 -39.38 6.57 8.61
N ALA A 307 -40.66 6.28 8.81
CA ALA A 307 -41.26 4.98 8.50
C ALA A 307 -41.07 4.60 7.02
N LYS A 308 -41.16 5.55 6.09
CA LYS A 308 -40.90 5.30 4.67
C LYS A 308 -39.48 4.81 4.39
N THR A 309 -38.48 5.30 5.13
CA THR A 309 -37.07 4.83 4.99
C THR A 309 -36.85 3.40 5.48
N LEU A 310 -37.86 2.82 6.13
CA LEU A 310 -37.85 1.48 6.73
C LEU A 310 -38.72 0.47 5.98
N ILE A 311 -39.33 0.84 4.85
CA ILE A 311 -40.07 -0.11 4.01
C ILE A 311 -39.13 -1.26 3.59
N GLY A 312 -39.59 -2.50 3.77
CA GLY A 312 -38.84 -3.73 3.52
C GLY A 312 -37.92 -4.18 4.66
N LYS A 313 -37.75 -3.37 5.73
CA LYS A 313 -36.89 -3.70 6.87
C LYS A 313 -37.69 -4.30 8.03
N ARG A 314 -36.98 -5.03 8.90
CA ARG A 314 -37.52 -5.40 10.22
C ARG A 314 -37.61 -4.17 11.11
N VAL A 315 -38.78 -3.99 11.72
CA VAL A 315 -39.06 -2.87 12.60
C VAL A 315 -39.78 -3.31 13.87
N ARG A 316 -39.67 -2.49 14.91
CA ARG A 316 -40.60 -2.50 16.04
C ARG A 316 -41.36 -1.19 16.02
N ILE A 317 -42.63 -1.25 16.40
CA ILE A 317 -43.43 -0.04 16.59
C ILE A 317 -43.61 0.23 18.08
N SER A 318 -43.61 1.50 18.47
CA SER A 318 -44.01 1.88 19.83
C SER A 318 -45.47 2.25 19.89
N CYS A 319 -46.08 2.12 21.06
CA CYS A 319 -47.38 2.69 21.38
C CYS A 319 -47.37 3.19 22.83
N TRP A 320 -48.16 4.22 23.13
CA TRP A 320 -48.19 4.89 24.43
C TRP A 320 -49.49 4.58 25.15
N ASP A 321 -49.50 3.53 25.97
CA ASP A 321 -50.67 3.15 26.77
C ASP A 321 -50.74 3.95 28.09
N PRO A 322 -51.93 4.27 28.63
CA PRO A 322 -52.05 4.79 29.98
C PRO A 322 -51.48 3.79 31.00
N ILE A 323 -50.74 4.27 32.00
CA ILE A 323 -50.10 3.39 33.00
C ILE A 323 -51.14 2.50 33.71
N ASN A 324 -52.34 3.02 33.97
CA ASN A 324 -53.43 2.30 34.62
C ASN A 324 -54.30 1.47 33.66
N GLN A 325 -54.06 1.52 32.35
CA GLN A 325 -54.79 0.77 31.33
C GLN A 325 -53.83 0.25 30.24
N PRO A 326 -52.89 -0.66 30.57
CA PRO A 326 -51.99 -1.24 29.59
C PRO A 326 -52.76 -1.91 28.45
N GLY A 327 -52.28 -1.79 27.21
CA GLY A 327 -52.93 -2.39 26.06
C GLY A 327 -54.05 -1.56 25.43
N ARG A 328 -54.49 -0.46 26.07
CA ARG A 328 -55.67 0.31 25.59
C ARG A 328 -55.54 0.75 24.14
N TRP A 329 -54.41 1.34 23.76
CA TRP A 329 -54.20 1.86 22.42
C TRP A 329 -53.44 0.86 21.54
N SER A 330 -52.50 0.13 22.12
CA SER A 330 -51.71 -0.87 21.37
C SER A 330 -52.57 -2.02 20.82
N ASN A 331 -53.58 -2.49 21.57
CA ASN A 331 -54.52 -3.52 21.10
C ASN A 331 -55.50 -3.00 20.06
N GLU A 332 -55.81 -1.71 20.07
CA GLU A 332 -56.63 -1.08 19.03
C GLU A 332 -55.87 -0.84 17.72
N GLY A 333 -54.56 -1.12 17.69
CA GLY A 333 -53.73 -0.95 16.48
C GLY A 333 -53.11 0.44 16.35
N TYR A 334 -53.13 1.26 17.40
CA TYR A 334 -52.42 2.54 17.37
C TYR A 334 -50.91 2.34 17.52
N PHE A 335 -50.15 3.24 16.89
CA PHE A 335 -48.70 3.36 17.10
C PHE A 335 -48.29 4.82 17.30
N ARG A 336 -47.08 5.03 17.82
CA ARG A 336 -46.48 6.34 18.07
C ARG A 336 -45.22 6.57 17.24
N ASN A 337 -44.31 5.61 17.19
CA ASN A 337 -43.08 5.66 16.40
C ASN A 337 -42.75 4.30 15.79
N VAL A 338 -41.81 4.30 14.86
CA VAL A 338 -41.27 3.11 14.18
C VAL A 338 -39.76 3.11 14.37
N TYR A 339 -39.20 1.96 14.73
CA TYR A 339 -37.80 1.76 15.02
C TYR A 339 -37.24 0.62 14.18
N ALA A 340 -36.11 0.83 13.51
CA ALA A 340 -35.41 -0.28 12.87
C ALA A 340 -34.90 -1.28 13.91
N THR A 341 -34.92 -2.57 13.58
CA THR A 341 -34.40 -3.64 14.42
C THR A 341 -33.73 -4.70 13.54
N GLU A 342 -33.03 -5.64 14.15
CA GLU A 342 -32.36 -6.74 13.44
C GLU A 342 -33.34 -7.72 12.81
#